data_AF-C5D2A9-F1
#
_entry.id   AF-C5D2A9-F1
#
_cell.length_a   1.000
_cell.length_b   1.000
_cell.length_c   1.000
_cell.angle_alpha   90.00
_cell.angle_beta   90.00
_cell.angle_gamma   90.00
#
_symmetry.space_group_name_H-M   'P 1'
#
loop_
_entity.id
_entity.type
_entity.pdbx_description
1 polymer ?
#
loop_
_entity_poly.entity_id
_entity_poly.type
_entity_poly.pdbx_seq_one_letter_code
_entity_poly.pdbx_strand_id
1 'polypeptide(L)' 'MEFGDRYLRAVLSFIGITDVQSIFVEGMAQFPNEAETIKQNAIKQAEQAAKNF' A
#
# COMPACT_ATOMS: atom_id res chain seq x y z
N MET A 1 -4.44 11.04 -8.13
CA MET A 1 -5.32 11.49 -7.03
C MET A 1 -5.68 10.26 -6.21
N GLU A 2 -5.08 10.13 -5.03
CA GLU A 2 -5.18 8.97 -4.11
C GLU A 2 -6.45 9.07 -3.24
N PHE A 3 -7.65 8.89 -3.82
CA PHE A 3 -8.90 9.01 -3.06
C PHE A 3 -9.31 7.74 -2.31
N GLY A 4 -8.94 6.56 -2.80
CA GLY A 4 -9.34 5.27 -2.21
C GLY A 4 -8.79 5.08 -0.80
N ASP A 5 -7.48 5.20 -0.63
CA ASP A 5 -6.82 5.06 0.69
C ASP A 5 -7.30 6.12 1.68
N ARG A 6 -7.44 7.38 1.24
CA ARG A 6 -7.96 8.47 2.08
C ARG A 6 -9.37 8.20 2.59
N TYR A 7 -10.24 7.71 1.72
CA TYR A 7 -11.60 7.34 2.12
C TYR A 7 -11.58 6.18 3.12
N LEU A 8 -10.80 5.14 2.85
CA LEU A 8 -10.67 4.00 3.76
C LEU A 8 -10.15 4.44 5.13
N ARG A 9 -9.11 5.28 5.18
CA ARG A 9 -8.59 5.85 6.43
C ARG A 9 -9.63 6.67 7.19
N ALA A 10 -10.44 7.47 6.49
CA ALA A 10 -11.51 8.23 7.13
C ALA A 10 -12.56 7.31 7.77
N VAL A 11 -12.97 6.25 7.07
CA VAL A 11 -13.92 5.25 7.60
C VAL A 11 -13.31 4.47 8.76
N LEU A 12 -12.07 3.98 8.63
CA LEU A 12 -11.36 3.26 9.68
C LEU A 12 -11.20 4.11 10.94
N SER A 13 -10.80 5.37 10.77
CA SER A 13 -10.68 6.32 11.88
C SER A 13 -12.03 6.59 12.55
N PHE A 14 -13.11 6.70 11.77
CA PHE A 14 -14.46 6.91 12.30
C PHE A 14 -14.91 5.75 13.21
N ILE A 15 -14.53 4.50 12.91
CA ILE A 15 -14.86 3.33 13.73
C ILE A 15 -13.81 3.02 14.82
N GLY A 16 -12.84 3.92 15.03
CA GLY A 16 -11.84 3.83 16.11
C GLY A 16 -10.54 3.10 15.75
N ILE A 17 -10.34 2.74 14.48
CA ILE A 17 -9.06 2.17 14.00
C ILE A 17 -8.16 3.32 13.57
N THR A 18 -7.15 3.63 14.38
CA THR A 18 -6.25 4.78 14.18
C THR A 18 -4.87 4.39 13.67
N ASP A 19 -4.45 3.13 13.89
CA ASP A 19 -3.19 2.60 13.38
C ASP A 19 -3.43 1.82 12.09
N VAL A 20 -3.04 2.41 10.95
CA VAL A 20 -3.29 1.86 9.62
C VAL A 20 -2.05 2.06 8.76
N GLN A 21 -1.46 0.94 8.37
CA GLN A 21 -0.35 0.89 7.41
C GLN A 21 -0.89 0.52 6.02
N SER A 22 -0.39 1.20 4.97
CA SER A 22 -0.76 0.92 3.57
C SER A 22 0.51 0.61 2.78
N ILE A 23 0.43 -0.36 1.87
CA ILE A 23 1.48 -0.69 0.91
C ILE A 23 0.88 -0.53 -0.48
N PHE A 24 1.46 0.38 -1.28
CA PHE A 24 0.97 0.71 -2.61
C PHE A 24 1.85 0.05 -3.68
N VAL A 25 1.20 -0.54 -4.69
CA VAL A 25 1.88 -1.15 -5.84
C VAL A 25 1.42 -0.44 -7.11
N GLU A 26 2.16 0.59 -7.50
CA GLU A 26 1.73 1.54 -8.53
C GLU A 26 2.69 1.56 -9.73
N GLY A 27 2.23 2.11 -10.85
CA GLY A 27 3.08 2.32 -12.04
C GLY A 27 3.29 1.09 -12.91
N MET A 28 2.84 -0.10 -12.53
CA MET A 28 3.04 -1.34 -13.31
C MET A 28 2.47 -1.26 -14.74
N ALA A 29 1.29 -0.63 -14.92
CA ALA A 29 0.68 -0.45 -16.24
C ALA A 29 1.35 0.67 -17.06
N GLN A 30 1.88 1.69 -16.38
CA GLN A 30 2.58 2.82 -17.01
C GLN A 30 4.00 2.44 -17.44
N PHE A 31 4.65 1.53 -16.70
CA PHE A 31 6.00 1.04 -16.91
C PHE A 31 6.02 -0.50 -16.93
N PRO A 32 5.51 -1.15 -18.00
CA PRO A 32 5.41 -2.61 -18.05
C PRO A 32 6.76 -3.33 -17.88
N ASN A 33 7.84 -2.73 -18.38
CA ASN A 33 9.19 -3.29 -18.27
C ASN A 33 9.72 -3.30 -16.83
N GLU A 34 9.17 -2.46 -15.95
CA GLU A 34 9.55 -2.36 -14.54
C GLU A 34 8.55 -3.08 -13.63
N ALA A 35 7.45 -3.61 -14.17
CA ALA A 35 6.36 -4.20 -13.40
C ALA A 35 6.83 -5.31 -12.45
N GLU A 36 7.75 -6.17 -12.89
CA GLU A 36 8.31 -7.22 -12.03
C GLU A 36 9.13 -6.62 -10.87
N THR A 37 9.98 -5.63 -11.14
CA THR A 37 10.75 -4.95 -10.11
C THR A 37 9.84 -4.23 -9.11
N ILE A 38 8.80 -3.54 -9.59
CA ILE A 38 7.79 -2.89 -8.74
C ILE A 38 7.12 -3.91 -7.81
N LYS A 39 6.70 -5.06 -8.36
CA LYS A 39 6.11 -6.16 -7.59
C LYS A 39 7.07 -6.69 -6.52
N GLN A 40 8.33 -6.95 -6.89
CA GLN A 40 9.32 -7.49 -5.96
C GLN A 40 9.64 -6.51 -4.82
N ASN A 41 9.68 -5.20 -5.10
CA ASN A 41 9.88 -4.18 -4.07
C ASN A 41 8.71 -4.13 -3.10
N ALA A 42 7.47 -4.20 -3.60
CA ALA A 42 6.27 -4.25 -2.75
C ALA A 42 6.23 -5.51 -1.86
N ILE A 43 6.63 -6.67 -2.39
CA ILE A 43 6.74 -7.90 -1.59
C ILE A 43 7.74 -7.72 -0.45
N LYS A 44 8.94 -7.21 -0.73
CA LYS A 44 9.95 -6.93 0.32
C LYS A 44 9.45 -5.95 1.37
N GLN A 45 8.72 -4.92 0.95
CA GLN A 45 8.10 -3.96 1.88
C GLN A 45 7.07 -4.66 2.78
N ALA A 46 6.24 -5.54 2.22
CA ALA A 46 5.25 -6.31 2.97
C ALA A 46 5.89 -7.27 3.96
N GLU A 47 6.93 -8.01 3.55
CA GLU A 47 7.72 -8.86 4.45
C GLU A 47 8.32 -8.08 5.62
N GLN A 48 8.76 -6.85 5.37
CA GLN A 48 9.37 -6.02 6.40
C GLN A 48 8.35 -5.39 7.34
N ALA A 49 7.20 -4.97 6.82
CA ALA A 49 6.08 -4.50 7.64
C ALA A 49 5.56 -5.61 8.56
N ALA A 50 5.43 -6.84 8.04
CA ALA A 50 4.94 -7.99 8.80
C ALA A 50 5.80 -8.35 10.03
N LYS A 51 7.06 -7.92 10.09
CA LYS A 51 7.93 -8.13 11.27
C LYS A 51 7.55 -7.25 12.45
N ASN A 52 6.89 -6.12 12.19
CA ASN A 52 6.61 -5.07 13.15
C ASN A 52 5.12 -4.73 13.25
N PHE A 53 4.25 -5.51 12.60
CA PHE A 53 2.79 -5.33 12.59
C PHE A 53 2.12 -6.06 13.76
#